data_AF-A0A2E8HKZ2-F1
#
_entry.id   AF-A0A2E8HKZ2-F1
#
_cell.length_a   1.000
_cell.length_b   1.000
_cell.length_c   1.000
_cell.angle_alpha   90.00
_cell.angle_beta   90.00
_cell.angle_gamma   90.00
#
_symmetry.space_group_name_H-M   'P 1'
#
loop_
_entity.id
_entity.type
_entity.pdbx_description
1 polymer ?
#
loop_
_entity_poly.entity_id
_entity_poly.type
_entity_poly.pdbx_seq_one_letter_code
_entity_poly.pdbx_strand_id
1 'polypeptide(L)'
;MSRTNKPRPKMTTREKLLAYFEKMLKRLCTDLGPHPSGTRAYEKATGIFLREMSTALPVAFLDRYLDFWAMPVPPRILHRGRPLPFG
;
A
#
# COMPACT_ATOMS: atom_id res chain seq x y z
N MET A 1 -2.71 -16.49 18.06
CA MET A 1 -2.42 -17.76 17.35
C MET A 1 -1.52 -17.44 16.15
N SER A 2 -0.21 -17.69 16.27
CA SER A 2 0.75 -17.40 15.20
C SER A 2 0.56 -18.37 14.03
N ARG A 3 0.11 -17.84 12.88
CA ARG A 3 0.10 -18.61 11.63
C ARG A 3 1.55 -18.89 11.28
N THR A 4 1.96 -20.15 11.32
CA THR A 4 3.28 -20.61 10.89
C THR A 4 3.53 -20.14 9.45
N ASN A 5 4.43 -19.17 9.27
CA ASN A 5 4.80 -18.64 7.97
C ASN A 5 5.69 -19.69 7.31
N LYS A 6 5.11 -20.64 6.57
CA LYS A 6 5.89 -21.64 5.83
C LYS A 6 6.86 -20.90 4.89
N PRO A 7 8.17 -21.23 4.91
CA PRO A 7 9.11 -20.60 4.00
C PRO A 7 8.68 -20.90 2.57
N ARG A 8 8.57 -19.85 1.75
CA ARG A 8 8.19 -20.03 0.35
C ARG A 8 9.31 -20.74 -0.41
N PRO A 9 8.96 -21.59 -1.39
CA PRO A 9 9.94 -22.25 -2.24
C PRO A 9 10.76 -21.20 -3.00
N LYS A 10 12.10 -21.36 -3.02
CA LYS A 10 12.99 -20.52 -3.84
C LYS A 10 12.58 -20.64 -5.31
N MET A 11 12.22 -19.52 -5.93
CA MET A 11 11.90 -19.45 -7.36
C MET A 11 13.20 -19.31 -8.15
N THR A 12 13.76 -20.44 -8.58
CA THR A 12 15.07 -20.49 -9.24
C THR A 12 14.99 -20.44 -10.77
N THR A 13 13.81 -20.63 -11.37
CA THR A 13 13.63 -20.64 -12.82
C THR A 13 12.84 -19.41 -13.30
N ARG A 14 13.18 -18.93 -14.50
CA ARG A 14 12.52 -17.78 -15.14
C ARG A 14 11.01 -17.97 -15.27
N GLU A 15 10.57 -19.18 -15.63
CA GLU A 15 9.15 -19.53 -15.75
C GLU A 15 8.40 -19.38 -14.42
N LYS A 16 9.00 -19.83 -13.31
CA LYS A 16 8.39 -19.70 -11.98
C LYS A 16 8.28 -18.24 -11.54
N LEU A 17 9.27 -17.41 -11.89
CA LEU A 17 9.21 -15.97 -11.63
C LEU A 17 8.11 -15.30 -12.45
N LEU A 18 8.00 -15.60 -13.75
CA LEU A 18 6.96 -15.05 -14.61
C LEU A 18 5.56 -15.42 -14.11
N ALA A 19 5.31 -16.71 -13.82
CA ALA A 19 4.03 -17.18 -13.29
C ALA A 19 3.68 -16.52 -11.95
N TYR A 20 4.70 -16.26 -11.11
CA TYR A 20 4.52 -15.54 -9.86
C TYR A 20 4.14 -14.07 -10.08
N PHE A 21 4.84 -13.37 -10.97
CA PHE A 21 4.53 -11.98 -11.32
C PHE A 21 3.12 -11.84 -11.90
N GLU A 22 2.75 -12.72 -12.82
CA GLU A 22 1.41 -12.74 -13.41
C GLU A 22 0.33 -12.95 -12.35
N LYS A 23 0.54 -13.91 -11.44
CA LYS A 23 -0.37 -14.13 -10.31
C LYS A 23 -0.48 -12.92 -9.39
N MET A 24 0.62 -12.22 -9.14
CA MET A 24 0.63 -11.01 -8.32
C MET A 24 -0.13 -9.86 -8.99
N LEU A 25 0.12 -9.65 -10.28
CA LEU A 25 -0.57 -8.63 -11.08
C LEU A 25 -2.06 -8.89 -11.15
N LYS A 26 -2.47 -10.13 -11.43
CA LYS A 26 -3.89 -10.51 -11.40
C LYS A 26 -4.53 -10.20 -10.05
N ARG A 27 -3.84 -10.55 -8.95
CA ARG A 27 -4.35 -10.32 -7.60
C ARG A 27 -4.51 -8.83 -7.26
N LEU A 28 -3.56 -7.99 -7.67
CA LEU A 28 -3.58 -6.55 -7.37
C LEU A 28 -4.48 -5.75 -8.31
N CYS A 29 -4.45 -6.06 -9.60
CA CYS A 29 -5.12 -5.26 -10.62
C CYS A 29 -6.53 -5.76 -10.95
N THR A 30 -6.76 -7.08 -10.94
CA THR A 30 -8.03 -7.68 -11.34
C THR A 30 -8.87 -8.08 -10.14
N ASP A 31 -8.33 -8.91 -9.24
CA ASP A 31 -9.12 -9.48 -8.14
C ASP A 31 -9.45 -8.41 -7.08
N LEU A 32 -8.52 -7.49 -6.83
CA LEU A 32 -8.69 -6.40 -5.87
C LEU A 32 -9.28 -5.14 -6.52
N GLY A 33 -8.90 -4.86 -7.77
CA GLY A 33 -9.27 -3.65 -8.49
C GLY A 33 -8.55 -2.39 -7.99
N PRO A 34 -9.04 -1.19 -8.37
CA PRO A 34 -8.51 0.08 -7.90
C PRO A 34 -8.54 0.18 -6.38
N HIS A 35 -7.44 0.60 -5.78
CA HIS A 35 -7.25 0.62 -4.33
C HIS A 35 -6.78 2.01 -3.85
N PRO A 36 -7.65 3.04 -3.95
CA PRO A 36 -7.32 4.39 -3.49
C PRO A 36 -7.15 4.41 -1.95
N SER A 37 -6.27 5.30 -1.47
CA SER A 37 -5.95 5.44 -0.04
C SER A 37 -7.21 5.63 0.81
N GLY A 38 -7.21 5.03 2.01
CA GLY A 38 -8.34 5.10 2.94
C GLY A 38 -9.49 4.13 2.62
N THR A 39 -9.38 3.33 1.57
CA THR A 39 -10.37 2.27 1.28
C THR A 39 -9.93 0.90 1.82
N ARG A 40 -10.91 0.01 1.99
CA ARG A 40 -10.64 -1.39 2.35
C ARG A 40 -9.81 -2.14 1.30
N ALA A 41 -9.90 -1.74 0.04
CA ALA A 41 -9.06 -2.28 -1.03
C ALA A 41 -7.58 -1.88 -0.81
N TYR A 42 -7.32 -0.63 -0.43
CA TYR A 42 -5.98 -0.15 -0.07
C TYR A 42 -5.37 -0.92 1.12
N GLU A 43 -6.13 -1.15 2.18
CA GLU A 43 -5.66 -1.95 3.33
C GLU A 43 -5.28 -3.39 2.94
N LYS A 44 -6.05 -4.00 2.03
CA LYS A 44 -5.73 -5.33 1.50
C LYS A 44 -4.47 -5.30 0.63
N ALA A 45 -4.30 -4.28 -0.21
CA ALA A 45 -3.11 -4.11 -1.04
C ALA A 45 -1.84 -3.93 -0.18
N THR A 46 -1.87 -3.04 0.81
CA THR A 46 -0.76 -2.80 1.73
C THR A 46 -0.36 -4.06 2.51
N GLY A 47 -1.33 -4.86 2.94
CA GLY A 47 -1.06 -6.17 3.56
C GLY A 47 -0.37 -7.16 2.62
N ILE A 48 -0.72 -7.17 1.32
CA ILE A 48 -0.02 -7.98 0.31
C ILE A 48 1.42 -7.48 0.17
N PHE A 49 1.62 -6.18 -0.04
CA PHE A 49 2.95 -5.59 -0.20
C PHE A 49 3.85 -5.84 1.01
N LEU A 50 3.36 -5.60 2.23
CA LEU A 50 4.12 -5.84 3.45
C LEU A 50 4.57 -7.30 3.53
N ARG A 51 3.67 -8.25 3.25
CA ARG A 51 4.00 -9.68 3.25
C ARG A 51 5.08 -10.02 2.22
N GLU A 52 5.02 -9.45 1.02
CA GLU A 52 6.03 -9.70 -0.01
C GLU A 52 7.38 -9.09 0.35
N MET A 53 7.40 -7.85 0.82
CA MET A 53 8.61 -7.16 1.27
C MET A 53 9.25 -7.88 2.46
N SER A 54 8.47 -8.32 3.44
CA SER A 54 8.95 -9.08 4.60
C SER A 54 9.53 -10.46 4.22
N THR A 55 9.18 -10.98 3.04
CA THR A 55 9.76 -12.23 2.54
C THR A 55 11.12 -12.00 1.87
N ALA A 56 11.30 -10.82 1.25
CA ALA A 56 12.51 -10.48 0.50
C ALA A 56 13.58 -9.79 1.35
N LEU A 57 13.18 -9.08 2.41
CA LEU A 57 14.03 -8.26 3.24
C LEU A 57 13.97 -8.70 4.72
N PRO A 58 15.07 -8.57 5.48
CA PRO A 58 15.11 -8.93 6.90
C PRO A 58 14.20 -8.04 7.76
N VAL A 59 13.98 -6.79 7.35
CA VAL A 59 13.10 -5.83 8.02
C VAL A 59 12.24 -5.14 6.97
N ALA A 60 10.92 -5.27 7.11
CA ALA A 60 9.94 -4.55 6.33
C ALA A 60 8.77 -4.16 7.24
N PHE A 61 8.33 -2.91 7.14
CA PHE A 61 7.20 -2.37 7.88
C PHE A 61 6.46 -1.39 6.98
N LEU A 62 5.17 -1.19 7.27
CA LEU A 62 4.42 -0.10 6.65
C LEU A 62 4.80 1.18 7.37
N ASP A 63 5.14 2.21 6.60
CA ASP A 63 5.32 3.53 7.15
C ASP A 63 3.96 4.07 7.60
N ARG A 64 3.87 4.51 8.86
CA ARG A 64 2.64 5.04 9.46
C ARG A 64 2.37 6.49 9.05
N TYR A 65 3.29 7.14 8.34
CA TYR A 65 3.11 8.54 7.93
C TYR A 65 1.95 8.78 6.95
N LEU A 66 1.32 7.73 6.41
CA LEU A 66 0.12 7.84 5.58
C LEU A 66 -1.20 7.68 6.35
N ASP A 67 -1.17 7.23 7.61
CA ASP A 67 -2.38 7.14 8.45
C ASP A 67 -2.89 8.53 8.87
N PHE A 68 -2.03 9.55 8.79
CA PHE A 68 -2.37 10.93 9.15
C PHE A 68 -1.85 11.93 8.12
N TRP A 69 -2.39 11.87 6.90
CA TRP A 69 -2.29 12.99 5.96
C TRP A 69 -3.44 13.97 6.20
N ALA A 70 -3.41 14.64 7.35
CA ALA A 70 -4.31 15.75 7.61
C ALA A 70 -3.70 17.03 7.03
N MET A 71 -4.51 17.85 6.34
CA MET A 71 -4.15 19.25 6.17
C MET A 71 -4.20 19.90 7.56
N PRO A 72 -3.06 20.26 8.19
CA PRO A 72 -3.07 20.68 9.59
C PRO A 72 -3.88 21.96 9.80
N VAL A 73 -4.03 22.75 8.72
CA VAL A 73 -4.83 23.98 8.66
C VAL A 73 -5.30 24.14 7.20
N PRO A 74 -6.60 24.37 6.91
CA PRO A 74 -6.99 24.80 5.58
C PRO A 74 -6.24 26.09 5.20
N PRO A 75 -5.65 26.20 3.99
CA PRO A 75 -4.86 27.35 3.63
C PRO A 75 -5.76 28.57 3.71
N ARG A 76 -5.47 29.51 4.62
CA ARG A 76 -6.19 30.78 4.64
C ARG A 76 -5.75 31.54 3.40
N ILE A 77 -6.63 31.63 2.41
CA ILE A 77 -6.38 32.49 1.26
C ILE A 77 -6.49 33.93 1.77
N LEU A 78 -5.35 34.63 1.78
CA LEU A 78 -5.31 36.05 2.10
C LEU A 78 -5.47 36.85 0.81
N HIS A 79 -6.54 37.64 0.72
CA HIS A 79 -6.68 38.65 -0.32
C HIS A 79 -6.46 40.02 0.29
N ARG A 80 -5.41 40.73 -0.16
CA ARG A 80 -5.03 42.06 0.38
C ARG A 80 -4.89 42.06 1.91
N GLY A 81 -4.29 41.02 2.48
CA GLY A 81 -4.08 40.87 3.92
C GLY A 81 -5.33 40.50 4.72
N ARG A 82 -6.49 40.26 4.08
CA ARG A 82 -7.72 39.80 4.75
C ARG A 82 -8.04 38.34 4.39
N PRO A 83 -8.50 37.52 5.33
CA PRO A 83 -8.94 36.16 5.04
C PRO A 83 -10.19 36.18 4.15
N LEU A 84 -10.14 35.45 3.04
CA LEU A 84 -11.34 35.14 2.25
C LEU A 84 -12.16 34.09 3.00
N PRO A 85 -13.47 34.30 3.22
CA PRO A 85 -14.34 33.26 3.75
C PRO A 85 -14.42 32.11 2.74
N PHE A 86 -14.15 30.89 3.20
CA PHE A 86 -14.49 29.68 2.44
C PHE A 86 -16.01 29.53 2.47
N GLY A 87 -16.64 29.44 1.30
CA GLY A 87 -18.04 29.05 1.14
C GLY A 87 -18.23 27.55 1.24
#